data_AF-A0A934GUF7-F1
#
_entry.id   AF-A0A934GUF7-F1
#
_cell.length_a   1.000
_cell.length_b   1.000
_cell.length_c   1.000
_cell.angle_alpha   90.00
_cell.angle_beta   90.00
_cell.angle_gamma   90.00
#
_symmetry.space_group_name_H-M   'P 1'
#
loop_
_entity.id
_entity.type
_entity.pdbx_description
1 polymer ?
#
loop_
_entity_poly.entity_id
_entity_poly.type
_entity_poly.pdbx_seq_one_letter_code
_entity_poly.pdbx_strand_id
1 'polypeptide(L)'
;MKIRQTFTQVVVRHLQALLLQANLDEPTLPRLITWGLAGLYLVGLLGIVELSQRPVWLAAGLLFALQPLVISIKRRVIHSAVIESFAPLAIVYLMAGARILLALNERMQGRSVGSLTVPDPWGQRLDLNVAMVICGLWVVLAQLPLTAQIFGKSQKWLWQVVGIILISAATLWAGRVYFTVRAHGATASDPYAYIQMAVDFGKHQTPRHQFDLSTLAVTHDLPLGPLVHVGYLLPDPQTGEAATVWPVG
;
A
#
# COMPACT_ATOMS: atom_id res chain seq x y z
N MET A 1 -14.43 -35.27 21.84
CA MET A 1 -15.29 -35.02 20.65
C MET A 1 -15.62 -33.54 20.43
N LYS A 2 -16.04 -32.78 21.47
CA LYS A 2 -16.40 -31.34 21.35
C LYS A 2 -15.30 -30.43 20.78
N ILE A 3 -14.04 -30.59 21.22
CA ILE A 3 -12.91 -29.73 20.77
C ILE A 3 -12.69 -29.82 19.25
N ARG A 4 -12.78 -31.03 18.68
CA ARG A 4 -12.56 -31.24 17.23
C ARG A 4 -13.64 -30.56 16.39
N GLN A 5 -14.90 -30.60 16.84
CA GLN A 5 -16.02 -29.92 16.18
C GLN A 5 -15.85 -28.40 16.21
N THR A 6 -15.42 -27.85 17.35
CA THR A 6 -15.22 -26.40 17.48
C THR A 6 -14.06 -25.92 16.60
N PHE A 7 -12.97 -26.68 16.50
CA PHE A 7 -11.87 -26.34 15.60
C PHE A 7 -12.30 -26.32 14.13
N THR A 8 -13.03 -27.34 13.68
CA THR A 8 -13.55 -27.39 12.31
C THR A 8 -14.47 -26.20 12.01
N GLN A 9 -15.33 -25.81 12.97
CA GLN A 9 -16.18 -24.63 12.82
C GLN A 9 -15.37 -23.34 12.67
N VAL A 10 -14.32 -23.14 13.47
CA VAL A 10 -13.45 -21.96 13.37
C VAL A 10 -12.80 -21.88 11.99
N VAL A 11 -12.27 -23.00 11.49
CA VAL A 11 -11.61 -23.06 10.18
C VAL A 11 -12.58 -22.76 9.04
N VAL A 12 -13.75 -23.40 9.04
CA VAL A 12 -14.78 -23.17 8.01
C VAL A 12 -15.19 -21.70 7.98
N ARG A 13 -15.35 -21.07 9.14
CA ARG A 13 -15.70 -19.66 9.23
C ARG A 13 -14.64 -18.71 8.74
N HIS A 14 -13.37 -18.99 9.04
CA HIS A 14 -12.26 -18.20 8.48
C HIS A 14 -12.22 -18.34 6.95
N LEU A 15 -12.48 -19.53 6.42
CA LEU A 15 -12.59 -19.74 4.97
C LEU A 15 -13.78 -18.97 4.38
N GLN A 16 -14.94 -18.98 5.02
CA GLN A 16 -16.09 -18.18 4.59
C GLN A 16 -15.79 -16.68 4.61
N ALA A 17 -15.11 -16.19 5.65
CA ALA A 17 -14.69 -14.79 5.74
C ALA A 17 -13.69 -14.42 4.63
N LEU A 18 -12.73 -15.29 4.32
CA LEU A 18 -11.82 -15.13 3.18
C LEU A 18 -12.59 -15.09 1.85
N LEU A 19 -13.64 -15.88 1.72
CA LEU A 19 -14.54 -15.89 0.55
C LEU A 19 -15.59 -14.76 0.55
N LEU A 20 -15.51 -13.80 1.48
CA LEU A 20 -16.45 -12.68 1.63
C LEU A 20 -17.90 -13.10 1.92
N GLN A 21 -18.10 -14.27 2.53
CA GLN A 21 -19.40 -14.88 2.85
C GLN A 21 -19.72 -14.85 4.35
N ALA A 22 -19.10 -13.94 5.11
CA ALA A 22 -19.35 -13.83 6.54
C ALA A 22 -20.83 -13.44 6.81
N ASN A 23 -21.45 -14.12 7.78
CA ASN A 23 -22.87 -13.93 8.11
C ASN A 23 -23.08 -13.77 9.62
N LEU A 24 -23.93 -12.81 10.02
CA LEU A 24 -24.26 -12.55 11.41
C LEU A 24 -25.27 -13.53 12.00
N ASP A 25 -26.04 -14.21 11.15
CA ASP A 25 -27.07 -15.17 11.61
C ASP A 25 -26.46 -16.51 12.07
N GLU A 26 -25.15 -16.69 11.88
CA GLU A 26 -24.45 -17.87 12.34
C GLU A 26 -24.27 -17.89 13.87
N PRO A 27 -24.37 -19.08 14.51
CA PRO A 27 -24.27 -19.19 15.97
C PRO A 27 -22.91 -18.71 16.47
N THR A 28 -22.85 -17.85 17.48
CA THR A 28 -21.59 -17.29 17.98
C THR A 28 -20.64 -18.37 18.52
N LEU A 29 -19.35 -18.27 18.20
CA LEU A 29 -18.33 -19.12 18.83
C LEU A 29 -18.28 -18.93 20.36
N PRO A 30 -17.79 -19.93 21.12
CA PRO A 30 -17.53 -19.79 22.55
C PRO A 30 -16.66 -18.56 22.85
N ARG A 31 -17.04 -17.77 23.87
CA ARG A 31 -16.36 -16.51 24.22
C ARG A 31 -14.85 -16.64 24.36
N LEU A 32 -14.38 -17.75 24.96
CA LEU A 32 -12.95 -18.02 25.13
C LEU A 32 -12.20 -18.05 23.79
N ILE A 33 -12.80 -18.66 22.76
CA ILE A 33 -12.21 -18.77 21.43
C ILE A 33 -12.25 -17.42 20.72
N THR A 34 -13.36 -16.72 20.82
CA THR A 34 -13.53 -15.37 20.25
C THR A 34 -12.48 -14.40 20.81
N TRP A 35 -12.28 -14.38 22.13
CA TRP A 35 -11.24 -13.57 22.76
C TRP A 35 -9.82 -14.06 22.44
N GLY A 36 -9.63 -15.39 22.36
CA GLY A 36 -8.34 -15.97 21.95
C GLY A 36 -7.94 -15.54 20.54
N LEU A 37 -8.89 -15.55 19.59
CA LEU A 37 -8.67 -15.07 18.23
C LEU A 37 -8.37 -13.56 18.21
N ALA A 38 -9.15 -12.75 18.92
CA ALA A 38 -8.91 -11.31 19.01
C ALA A 38 -7.51 -10.99 19.57
N GLY A 39 -7.10 -11.70 20.63
CA GLY A 39 -5.76 -11.60 21.19
C GLY A 39 -4.68 -12.01 20.19
N LEU A 40 -4.91 -13.08 19.42
CA LEU A 40 -3.98 -13.53 18.38
C LEU A 40 -3.83 -12.51 17.25
N TYR A 41 -4.92 -11.87 16.81
CA TYR A 41 -4.85 -10.76 15.85
C TYR A 41 -4.08 -9.55 16.40
N LEU A 42 -4.28 -9.20 17.67
CA LEU A 42 -3.57 -8.09 18.30
C LEU A 42 -2.06 -8.37 18.41
N VAL A 43 -1.68 -9.57 18.87
CA VAL A 43 -0.28 -10.00 18.94
C VAL A 43 0.34 -10.05 17.55
N GLY A 44 -0.39 -10.58 16.55
CA GLY A 44 0.05 -10.58 15.16
C GLY A 44 0.29 -9.17 14.64
N LEU A 45 -0.62 -8.24 14.87
CA LEU A 45 -0.49 -6.84 14.46
C LEU A 45 0.71 -6.16 15.12
N LEU A 46 0.91 -6.36 16.42
CA LEU A 46 2.10 -5.85 17.14
C LEU A 46 3.40 -6.42 16.56
N GLY A 47 3.41 -7.72 16.24
CA GLY A 47 4.52 -8.35 15.55
C GLY A 47 4.81 -7.74 14.18
N ILE A 48 3.77 -7.40 13.39
CA ILE A 48 3.94 -6.70 12.11
C ILE A 48 4.52 -5.30 12.31
N VAL A 49 4.04 -4.55 13.30
CA VAL A 49 4.55 -3.20 13.60
C VAL A 49 6.03 -3.25 13.96
N GLU A 50 6.42 -4.20 14.81
CA GLU A 50 7.81 -4.41 15.20
C GLU A 50 8.69 -4.84 14.01
N LEU A 51 8.22 -5.78 13.18
CA LEU A 51 8.98 -6.27 12.03
C LEU A 51 9.09 -5.26 10.88
N SER A 52 8.05 -4.45 10.68
CA SER A 52 8.04 -3.42 9.63
C SER A 52 8.61 -2.08 10.08
N GLN A 53 8.76 -1.87 11.39
CA GLN A 53 9.16 -0.59 11.99
C GLN A 53 8.23 0.57 11.57
N ARG A 54 6.95 0.28 11.31
CA ARG A 54 5.96 1.28 10.86
C ARG A 54 4.75 1.33 11.82
N PRO A 55 4.65 2.34 12.69
CA PRO A 55 3.55 2.46 13.64
C PRO A 55 2.19 2.74 12.97
N VAL A 56 2.19 3.13 11.69
CA VAL A 56 0.95 3.36 10.90
C VAL A 56 0.04 2.13 10.89
N TRP A 57 0.59 0.92 11.03
CA TRP A 57 -0.20 -0.30 11.07
C TRP A 57 -1.03 -0.45 12.34
N LEU A 58 -0.63 0.17 13.47
CA LEU A 58 -1.48 0.26 14.66
C LEU A 58 -2.73 1.11 14.39
N ALA A 59 -2.54 2.26 13.76
CA ALA A 59 -3.65 3.13 13.38
C ALA A 59 -4.59 2.42 12.38
N ALA A 60 -4.03 1.70 11.41
CA ALA A 60 -4.81 0.88 10.48
C ALA A 60 -5.60 -0.23 11.20
N GLY A 61 -4.99 -0.93 12.15
CA GLY A 61 -5.67 -1.95 12.95
C GLY A 61 -6.84 -1.39 13.75
N LEU A 62 -6.68 -0.22 14.37
CA LEU A 62 -7.78 0.49 15.05
C LEU A 62 -8.89 0.85 14.06
N LEU A 63 -8.53 1.34 12.87
CA LEU A 63 -9.49 1.68 11.82
C LEU A 63 -10.27 0.46 11.35
N PHE A 64 -9.61 -0.68 11.15
CA PHE A 64 -10.26 -1.96 10.82
C PHE A 64 -11.19 -2.46 11.92
N ALA A 65 -10.94 -2.08 13.18
CA ALA A 65 -11.77 -2.43 14.34
C ALA A 65 -12.96 -1.48 14.56
N LEU A 66 -13.03 -0.31 13.92
CA LEU A 66 -14.13 0.64 14.14
C LEU A 66 -15.49 0.05 13.71
N GLN A 67 -15.57 -0.49 12.49
CA GLN A 67 -16.80 -1.09 11.97
C GLN A 67 -17.28 -2.30 12.81
N PRO A 68 -16.40 -3.28 13.12
CA PRO A 68 -16.60 -4.29 14.15
C PRO A 68 -17.18 -3.80 15.48
N LEU A 69 -16.62 -2.72 16.01
CA LEU A 69 -17.03 -2.13 17.28
C LEU A 69 -18.45 -1.56 17.19
N VAL A 70 -18.74 -0.80 16.13
CA VAL A 70 -20.07 -0.22 15.89
C VAL A 70 -21.13 -1.31 15.75
N ILE A 71 -20.82 -2.39 15.02
CA ILE A 71 -21.69 -3.57 14.90
C ILE A 71 -21.96 -4.18 16.28
N SER A 72 -20.90 -4.40 17.07
CA SER A 72 -20.98 -5.01 18.39
C SER A 72 -21.78 -4.17 19.39
N ILE A 73 -21.61 -2.84 19.36
CA ILE A 73 -22.39 -1.89 20.17
C ILE A 73 -23.87 -1.97 19.81
N LYS A 74 -24.21 -1.91 18.51
CA LYS A 74 -25.60 -1.93 18.05
C LYS A 74 -26.31 -3.25 18.35
N ARG A 75 -25.61 -4.39 18.25
CA ARG A 75 -26.14 -5.72 18.56
C ARG A 75 -26.07 -6.06 20.06
N ARG A 76 -25.41 -5.23 20.89
CA ARG A 76 -25.12 -5.46 22.32
C ARG A 76 -24.41 -6.78 22.62
N VAL A 77 -23.81 -7.42 21.61
CA VAL A 77 -23.14 -8.71 21.70
C VAL A 77 -21.96 -8.70 20.74
N ILE A 78 -20.78 -9.10 21.21
CA ILE A 78 -19.60 -9.33 20.36
C ILE A 78 -19.85 -10.62 19.56
N HIS A 79 -20.18 -10.47 18.27
CA HIS A 79 -20.38 -11.62 17.37
C HIS A 79 -19.03 -12.12 16.87
N SER A 80 -18.83 -13.45 16.84
CA SER A 80 -17.57 -14.03 16.37
C SER A 80 -17.30 -13.73 14.89
N ALA A 81 -18.35 -13.62 14.07
CA ALA A 81 -18.29 -13.20 12.67
C ALA A 81 -17.53 -11.87 12.46
N VAL A 82 -17.58 -10.99 13.46
CA VAL A 82 -16.87 -9.70 13.42
C VAL A 82 -15.35 -9.89 13.56
N ILE A 83 -14.91 -10.80 14.43
CA ILE A 83 -13.49 -11.11 14.61
C ILE A 83 -12.97 -11.98 13.46
N GLU A 84 -13.82 -12.86 12.93
CA GLU A 84 -13.51 -13.68 11.75
C GLU A 84 -13.31 -12.82 10.48
N SER A 85 -13.88 -11.61 10.41
CA SER A 85 -13.62 -10.67 9.31
C SER A 85 -12.14 -10.25 9.18
N PHE A 86 -11.34 -10.45 10.24
CA PHE A 86 -9.90 -10.21 10.22
C PHE A 86 -9.09 -11.39 9.64
N ALA A 87 -9.75 -12.50 9.24
CA ALA A 87 -9.11 -13.68 8.67
C ALA A 87 -8.10 -13.39 7.54
N PRO A 88 -8.31 -12.42 6.63
CA PRO A 88 -7.30 -12.08 5.63
C PRO A 88 -5.94 -11.70 6.21
N LEU A 89 -5.88 -11.11 7.41
CA LEU A 89 -4.60 -10.76 8.06
C LEU A 89 -3.78 -11.99 8.46
N ALA A 90 -4.39 -13.17 8.58
CA ALA A 90 -3.65 -14.40 8.82
C ALA A 90 -2.60 -14.66 7.72
N ILE A 91 -2.88 -14.24 6.48
CA ILE A 91 -1.91 -14.34 5.37
C ILE A 91 -0.67 -13.49 5.68
N VAL A 92 -0.86 -12.26 6.16
CA VAL A 92 0.26 -11.37 6.53
C VAL A 92 1.06 -11.97 7.69
N TYR A 93 0.40 -12.55 8.68
CA TYR A 93 1.07 -13.18 9.81
C TYR A 93 1.88 -14.41 9.39
N LEU A 94 1.33 -15.23 8.47
CA LEU A 94 2.07 -16.35 7.87
C LEU A 94 3.29 -15.86 7.08
N MET A 95 3.16 -14.77 6.31
CA MET A 95 4.29 -14.15 5.61
C MET A 95 5.36 -13.63 6.58
N ALA A 96 4.95 -13.00 7.69
CA ALA A 96 5.88 -12.56 8.74
C ALA A 96 6.62 -13.74 9.39
N GLY A 97 5.90 -14.83 9.70
CA GLY A 97 6.49 -16.07 10.17
C GLY A 97 7.51 -16.64 9.18
N ALA A 98 7.16 -16.69 7.89
CA ALA A 98 8.07 -17.14 6.84
C ALA A 98 9.33 -16.27 6.74
N ARG A 99 9.20 -14.93 6.86
CA ARG A 99 10.35 -14.02 6.89
C ARG A 99 11.28 -14.29 8.07
N ILE A 100 10.72 -14.50 9.26
CA ILE A 100 11.52 -14.83 10.46
C ILE A 100 12.26 -16.15 10.24
N LEU A 101 11.58 -17.19 9.75
CA LEU A 101 12.20 -18.50 9.52
C LEU A 101 13.33 -18.43 8.47
N LEU A 102 13.13 -17.69 7.38
CA LEU A 102 14.17 -17.48 6.37
C LEU A 102 15.38 -16.74 6.96
N ALA A 103 15.15 -15.66 7.71
CA ALA A 103 16.22 -14.89 8.34
C ALA A 103 16.99 -15.72 9.40
N LEU A 104 16.29 -16.54 10.19
CA LEU A 104 16.91 -17.46 11.15
C LEU A 104 17.75 -18.52 10.44
N ASN A 105 17.25 -19.09 9.34
CA ASN A 105 17.98 -20.08 8.55
C ASN A 105 19.28 -19.51 7.98
N GLU A 106 19.25 -18.30 7.40
CA GLU A 106 20.47 -17.63 6.90
C GLU A 106 21.48 -17.35 8.02
N ARG A 107 20.99 -16.95 9.19
CA ARG A 107 21.85 -16.73 10.37
C ARG A 107 22.48 -18.02 10.88
N MET A 108 21.73 -19.11 10.95
CA MET A 108 22.27 -20.43 11.33
C MET A 108 23.32 -20.93 10.35
N GLN A 109 23.23 -20.54 9.07
CA GLN A 109 24.23 -20.86 8.06
C GLN A 109 25.45 -19.92 8.07
N GLY A 110 25.50 -18.94 9.00
CA GLY A 110 26.61 -17.99 9.12
C GLY A 110 26.71 -16.97 8.00
N ARG A 111 25.67 -16.85 7.15
CA ARG A 111 25.64 -15.94 5.99
C ARG A 111 25.23 -14.52 6.34
N SER A 112 24.71 -14.32 7.54
CA SER A 112 24.26 -13.04 8.08
C SER A 112 24.94 -12.79 9.43
N VAL A 113 25.58 -11.63 9.57
CA VAL A 113 26.16 -11.13 10.82
C VAL A 113 25.43 -9.85 11.20
N GLY A 114 24.75 -9.85 12.35
CA GLY A 114 24.00 -8.69 12.84
C GLY A 114 22.48 -8.87 12.86
N SER A 115 21.75 -7.92 12.28
CA SER A 115 20.28 -7.91 12.27
C SER A 115 19.70 -9.03 11.40
N LEU A 116 18.50 -9.50 11.77
CA LEU A 116 17.78 -10.53 11.01
C LEU A 116 17.30 -9.93 9.67
N THR A 117 18.10 -10.12 8.63
CA THR A 117 17.79 -9.70 7.26
C THR A 117 17.28 -10.88 6.45
N VAL A 118 16.18 -10.67 5.73
CA VAL A 118 15.67 -11.66 4.76
C VAL A 118 16.51 -11.55 3.48
N PRO A 119 17.06 -12.65 2.95
CA PRO A 119 17.88 -12.61 1.74
C PRO A 119 17.04 -12.25 0.50
N ASP A 120 17.67 -11.62 -0.48
CA ASP A 120 17.08 -11.44 -1.80
C ASP A 120 16.98 -12.79 -2.54
N PRO A 121 15.92 -13.01 -3.36
CA PRO A 121 14.84 -12.08 -3.73
C PRO A 121 13.63 -12.13 -2.77
N TRP A 122 13.71 -12.89 -1.67
CA TRP A 122 12.57 -13.11 -0.77
C TRP A 122 12.19 -11.86 0.02
N GLY A 123 13.15 -10.97 0.28
CA GLY A 123 12.90 -9.68 0.92
C GLY A 123 11.82 -8.85 0.22
N GLN A 124 11.88 -8.80 -1.12
CA GLN A 124 10.92 -8.09 -1.97
C GLN A 124 9.61 -8.89 -2.16
N ARG A 125 9.70 -10.21 -2.37
CA ARG A 125 8.51 -11.06 -2.58
C ARG A 125 7.60 -11.16 -1.36
N LEU A 126 8.19 -11.04 -0.17
CA LEU A 126 7.48 -11.10 1.11
C LEU A 126 7.28 -9.70 1.71
N ASP A 127 7.11 -8.65 0.90
CA ASP A 127 6.92 -7.29 1.43
C ASP A 127 5.66 -7.21 2.32
N LEU A 128 5.89 -6.99 3.62
CA LEU A 128 4.83 -6.92 4.62
C LEU A 128 3.94 -5.69 4.44
N ASN A 129 4.46 -4.59 3.88
CA ASN A 129 3.65 -3.39 3.65
C ASN A 129 2.65 -3.63 2.54
N VAL A 130 3.10 -4.22 1.42
CA VAL A 130 2.22 -4.58 0.31
C VAL A 130 1.18 -5.58 0.77
N ALA A 131 1.60 -6.62 1.51
CA ALA A 131 0.68 -7.61 2.07
C ALA A 131 -0.35 -6.98 3.02
N MET A 132 0.07 -6.05 3.90
CA MET A 132 -0.82 -5.33 4.81
C MET A 132 -1.84 -4.47 4.09
N VAL A 133 -1.46 -3.77 3.01
CA VAL A 133 -2.41 -2.99 2.21
C VAL A 133 -3.44 -3.92 1.56
N ILE A 134 -2.99 -4.97 0.87
CA ILE A 134 -3.88 -5.90 0.17
C ILE A 134 -4.83 -6.60 1.15
N CYS A 135 -4.29 -7.17 2.23
CA CYS A 135 -5.09 -7.87 3.23
C CYS A 135 -5.96 -6.91 4.03
N GLY A 136 -5.52 -5.68 4.29
CA GLY A 136 -6.33 -4.65 4.93
C GLY A 136 -7.54 -4.26 4.09
N LEU A 137 -7.36 -4.08 2.78
CA LEU A 137 -8.48 -3.88 1.85
C LEU A 137 -9.42 -5.09 1.85
N TRP A 138 -8.87 -6.30 1.90
CA TRP A 138 -9.66 -7.52 1.99
C TRP A 138 -10.48 -7.59 3.29
N VAL A 139 -9.91 -7.21 4.44
CA VAL A 139 -10.66 -7.10 5.71
C VAL A 139 -11.84 -6.15 5.56
N VAL A 140 -11.62 -4.96 4.99
CA VAL A 140 -12.69 -3.99 4.77
C VAL A 140 -13.80 -4.59 3.90
N LEU A 141 -13.44 -5.27 2.80
CA LEU A 141 -14.39 -5.97 1.93
C LEU A 141 -15.16 -7.06 2.68
N ALA A 142 -14.50 -7.85 3.53
CA ALA A 142 -15.12 -8.91 4.32
C ALA A 142 -16.12 -8.37 5.36
N GLN A 143 -15.97 -7.12 5.78
CA GLN A 143 -16.87 -6.46 6.73
C GLN A 143 -18.11 -5.84 6.05
N LEU A 144 -18.10 -5.61 4.73
CA LEU A 144 -19.24 -4.99 4.01
C LEU A 144 -20.55 -5.76 4.16
N PRO A 145 -20.60 -7.10 3.95
CA PRO A 145 -21.84 -7.87 4.08
C PRO A 145 -22.41 -7.81 5.51
N LEU A 146 -21.55 -7.83 6.52
CA LEU A 146 -21.93 -7.74 7.93
C LEU A 146 -22.60 -6.40 8.25
N THR A 147 -22.05 -5.29 7.74
CA THR A 147 -22.67 -3.96 7.88
C THR A 147 -23.98 -3.88 7.11
N ALA A 148 -24.02 -4.43 5.89
CA ALA A 148 -25.24 -4.45 5.09
C ALA A 148 -26.38 -5.19 5.82
N GLN A 149 -26.11 -6.30 6.50
CA GLN A 149 -27.14 -7.03 7.26
C GLN A 149 -27.72 -6.23 8.44
N ILE A 150 -26.95 -5.31 9.04
CA ILE A 150 -27.39 -4.50 10.20
C ILE A 150 -28.03 -3.17 9.79
N PHE A 151 -27.61 -2.61 8.66
CA PHE A 151 -27.99 -1.26 8.22
C PHE A 151 -28.71 -1.23 6.87
N GLY A 152 -28.98 -2.39 6.26
CA GLY A 152 -29.28 -2.59 4.83
C GLY A 152 -30.50 -1.89 4.22
N LYS A 153 -31.38 -1.28 5.01
CA LYS A 153 -32.45 -0.41 4.49
C LYS A 153 -32.16 1.08 4.58
N SER A 154 -31.26 1.51 5.48
CA SER A 154 -31.03 2.92 5.80
C SER A 154 -29.72 3.48 5.22
N GLN A 155 -28.82 2.64 4.73
CA GLN A 155 -27.46 3.05 4.34
C GLN A 155 -27.13 3.04 2.83
N LYS A 156 -28.09 2.76 1.93
CA LYS A 156 -27.84 2.90 0.47
C LYS A 156 -27.24 4.28 0.14
N TRP A 157 -27.79 5.33 0.74
CA TRP A 157 -27.31 6.70 0.59
C TRP A 157 -25.88 6.88 1.14
N LEU A 158 -25.55 6.26 2.27
CA LEU A 158 -24.24 6.41 2.91
C LEU A 158 -23.14 5.74 2.07
N TRP A 159 -23.43 4.56 1.53
CA TRP A 159 -22.52 3.86 0.61
C TRP A 159 -22.38 4.58 -0.74
N GLN A 160 -23.44 5.22 -1.24
CA GLN A 160 -23.36 6.09 -2.41
C GLN A 160 -22.49 7.32 -2.13
N VAL A 161 -22.65 7.98 -0.98
CA VAL A 161 -21.83 9.13 -0.59
C VAL A 161 -20.36 8.73 -0.43
N VAL A 162 -20.08 7.62 0.26
CA VAL A 162 -18.70 7.10 0.40
C VAL A 162 -18.12 6.75 -0.97
N GLY A 163 -18.89 6.09 -1.84
CA GLY A 163 -18.48 5.78 -3.20
C GLY A 163 -18.16 7.04 -4.02
N ILE A 164 -19.02 8.06 -3.95
CA ILE A 164 -18.81 9.36 -4.61
C ILE A 164 -17.54 10.04 -4.05
N ILE A 165 -17.35 10.06 -2.73
CA ILE A 165 -16.16 10.65 -2.11
C ILE A 165 -14.90 9.93 -2.59
N LEU A 166 -14.89 8.60 -2.60
CA LEU A 166 -13.73 7.81 -3.03
C LEU A 166 -13.42 8.02 -4.52
N ILE A 167 -14.43 7.97 -5.38
CA ILE A 167 -14.27 8.24 -6.82
C ILE A 167 -13.77 9.66 -7.03
N SER A 168 -14.33 10.64 -6.33
CA SER A 168 -13.92 12.04 -6.43
C SER A 168 -12.48 12.23 -5.96
N ALA A 169 -12.11 11.65 -4.82
CA ALA A 169 -10.75 11.70 -4.29
C ALA A 169 -9.76 11.02 -5.23
N ALA A 170 -10.09 9.85 -5.77
CA ALA A 170 -9.26 9.14 -6.74
C ALA A 170 -9.09 9.93 -8.04
N THR A 171 -10.17 10.54 -8.54
CA THR A 171 -10.16 11.35 -9.76
C THR A 171 -9.37 12.65 -9.55
N LEU A 172 -9.56 13.32 -8.41
CA LEU A 172 -8.80 14.52 -8.04
C LEU A 172 -7.32 14.20 -7.85
N TRP A 173 -7.00 13.07 -7.22
CA TRP A 173 -5.62 12.60 -7.06
C TRP A 173 -4.99 12.28 -8.42
N ALA A 174 -5.67 11.49 -9.26
CA ALA A 174 -5.21 11.14 -10.59
C ALA A 174 -5.02 12.39 -11.46
N GLY A 175 -5.99 13.30 -11.45
CA GLY A 175 -5.90 14.59 -12.12
C GLY A 175 -4.73 15.43 -11.59
N ARG A 176 -4.53 15.49 -10.27
CA ARG A 176 -3.37 16.17 -9.67
C ARG A 176 -2.07 15.54 -10.14
N VAL A 177 -1.93 14.22 -10.12
CA VAL A 177 -0.73 13.54 -10.60
C VAL A 177 -0.51 13.85 -12.08
N TYR A 178 -1.55 13.71 -12.91
CA TYR A 178 -1.48 13.93 -14.35
C TYR A 178 -1.15 15.39 -14.74
N PHE A 179 -1.74 16.37 -14.05
CA PHE A 179 -1.60 17.79 -14.39
C PHE A 179 -0.52 18.53 -13.61
N THR A 180 -0.20 18.12 -12.37
CA THR A 180 0.74 18.82 -11.49
C THR A 180 2.04 18.06 -11.25
N VAL A 181 1.99 16.71 -11.19
CA VAL A 181 3.20 15.87 -11.10
C VAL A 181 3.69 15.56 -12.53
N ARG A 182 3.83 16.61 -13.34
CA ARG A 182 4.55 16.53 -14.62
C ARG A 182 6.03 16.33 -14.32
N ALA A 183 6.56 15.12 -14.31
CA ALA A 183 8.00 14.84 -14.29
C ALA A 183 8.90 15.59 -13.27
N HIS A 184 8.35 16.24 -12.22
CA HIS A 184 9.07 17.06 -11.23
C HIS A 184 9.88 16.21 -10.23
N GLY A 185 10.37 15.07 -10.67
CA GLY A 185 11.13 14.08 -9.91
C GLY A 185 11.61 12.91 -10.75
N ALA A 186 11.43 12.95 -12.08
CA ALA A 186 12.14 12.04 -12.97
C ALA A 186 13.58 12.55 -13.06
N THR A 187 14.43 12.07 -12.15
CA THR A 187 15.90 12.25 -12.23
C THR A 187 16.55 11.13 -13.05
N ALA A 188 15.76 10.14 -13.48
CA ALA A 188 16.18 9.13 -14.44
C ALA A 188 16.24 9.75 -15.85
N SER A 189 17.41 9.66 -16.48
CA SER A 189 17.80 10.38 -17.69
C SER A 189 16.79 10.27 -18.83
N ASP A 190 16.24 9.08 -19.08
CA ASP A 190 15.52 8.81 -20.33
C ASP A 190 14.06 9.28 -20.25
N PRO A 191 13.26 8.92 -19.22
CA PRO A 191 11.86 9.38 -19.14
C PRO A 191 11.74 10.90 -18.98
N TYR A 192 12.70 11.53 -18.28
CA TYR A 192 12.74 12.98 -18.14
C TYR A 192 13.01 13.66 -19.48
N ALA A 193 14.04 13.21 -20.20
CA ALA A 193 14.40 13.73 -21.51
C ALA A 193 13.24 13.65 -22.51
N TYR A 194 12.53 12.52 -22.60
CA TYR A 194 11.38 12.38 -23.51
C TYR A 194 10.22 13.32 -23.17
N ILE A 195 9.88 13.46 -21.89
CA ILE A 195 8.81 14.36 -21.47
C ILE A 195 9.20 15.81 -21.74
N GLN A 196 10.43 16.17 -21.44
CA GLN A 196 10.92 17.54 -21.63
C GLN A 196 11.02 17.88 -23.13
N MET A 197 11.49 16.96 -23.98
CA MET A 197 11.43 17.12 -25.45
C MET A 197 10.00 17.37 -25.96
N ALA A 198 9.01 16.64 -25.43
CA ALA A 198 7.60 16.84 -25.81
C ALA A 198 7.06 18.21 -25.36
N VAL A 199 7.45 18.66 -24.16
CA VAL A 199 7.10 20.00 -23.64
C VAL A 199 7.74 21.10 -24.49
N ASP A 200 9.03 20.96 -24.81
CA ASP A 200 9.77 21.93 -25.62
C ASP A 200 9.22 21.96 -27.05
N PHE A 201 8.86 20.81 -27.62
CA PHE A 201 8.23 20.74 -28.93
C PHE A 201 6.86 21.43 -28.93
N GLY A 202 6.06 21.24 -27.88
CA GLY A 202 4.76 21.89 -27.74
C GLY A 202 4.83 23.41 -27.55
N LYS A 203 5.91 23.92 -26.92
CA LYS A 203 6.08 25.35 -26.62
C LYS A 203 6.87 26.11 -27.67
N HIS A 204 7.94 25.51 -28.16
CA HIS A 204 8.98 26.15 -28.97
C HIS A 204 9.09 25.53 -30.37
N GLN A 205 8.26 24.52 -30.70
CA GLN A 205 8.31 23.79 -31.98
C GLN A 205 9.66 23.13 -32.26
N THR A 206 10.44 22.86 -31.21
CA THR A 206 11.75 22.20 -31.26
C THR A 206 11.88 21.22 -30.10
N PRO A 207 12.48 20.03 -30.28
CA PRO A 207 12.76 19.11 -29.18
C PRO A 207 13.98 19.53 -28.35
N ARG A 208 14.62 20.67 -28.63
CA ARG A 208 15.75 21.19 -27.86
C ARG A 208 15.27 21.91 -26.60
N HIS A 209 15.97 21.68 -25.49
CA HIS A 209 15.65 22.35 -24.23
C HIS A 209 16.47 23.62 -24.06
N GLN A 210 15.82 24.69 -23.59
CA GLN A 210 16.47 25.97 -23.28
C GLN A 210 16.88 26.01 -21.81
N PHE A 211 18.18 26.10 -21.55
CA PHE A 211 18.74 26.27 -20.21
C PHE A 211 18.96 27.75 -19.91
N ASP A 212 17.97 28.42 -19.31
CA ASP A 212 17.99 29.88 -19.09
C ASP A 212 19.23 30.38 -18.33
N LEU A 213 19.83 29.55 -17.47
CA LEU A 213 21.02 29.90 -16.69
C LEU A 213 22.33 29.67 -17.44
N SER A 214 22.34 28.96 -18.58
CA SER A 214 23.58 28.62 -19.27
C SER A 214 24.22 29.85 -19.93
N THR A 215 23.42 30.73 -20.53
CA THR A 215 23.92 31.98 -21.12
C THR A 215 24.51 32.90 -20.05
N LEU A 216 23.86 32.98 -18.88
CA LEU A 216 24.39 33.72 -17.73
C LEU A 216 25.70 33.11 -17.21
N ALA A 217 25.78 31.78 -17.10
CA ALA A 217 27.01 31.11 -16.69
C ALA A 217 28.17 31.37 -17.65
N VAL A 218 27.92 31.37 -18.97
CA VAL A 218 28.92 31.74 -19.98
C VAL A 218 29.41 33.17 -19.78
N THR A 219 28.52 34.13 -19.50
CA THR A 219 28.94 35.53 -19.27
C THR A 219 29.82 35.71 -18.04
N HIS A 220 29.78 34.77 -17.10
CA HIS A 220 30.58 34.78 -15.87
C HIS A 220 31.73 33.76 -15.87
N ASP A 221 32.05 33.17 -17.03
CA ASP A 221 33.10 32.15 -17.18
C ASP A 221 32.91 30.95 -16.23
N LEU A 222 31.65 30.58 -15.99
CA LEU A 222 31.27 29.45 -15.13
C LEU A 222 31.09 28.17 -15.96
N PRO A 223 31.45 27.00 -15.41
CA PRO A 223 31.26 25.74 -16.10
C PRO A 223 29.77 25.44 -16.29
N LEU A 224 29.40 25.02 -17.51
CA LEU A 224 28.02 24.69 -17.85
C LEU A 224 27.56 23.33 -17.33
N GLY A 225 28.45 22.35 -17.21
CA GLY A 225 28.13 20.97 -16.84
C GLY A 225 27.22 20.82 -15.60
N PRO A 226 27.46 21.54 -14.50
CA PRO A 226 26.60 21.50 -13.31
C PRO A 226 25.18 22.03 -13.49
N LEU A 227 24.90 22.79 -14.56
CA LEU A 227 23.60 23.37 -14.87
C LEU A 227 22.75 22.49 -15.79
N VAL A 228 23.33 21.41 -16.31
CA VAL A 228 22.72 20.56 -17.33
C VAL A 228 22.16 19.30 -16.69
N HIS A 229 20.92 18.97 -17.02
CA HIS A 229 20.30 17.73 -16.57
C HIS A 229 20.99 16.51 -17.21
N VAL A 230 21.11 15.41 -16.46
CA VAL A 230 21.66 14.15 -16.99
C VAL A 230 20.84 13.70 -18.19
N GLY A 231 21.51 13.40 -19.30
CA GLY A 231 20.87 13.03 -20.57
C GLY A 231 20.79 14.16 -21.59
N TYR A 232 21.36 15.34 -21.31
CA TYR A 232 21.52 16.43 -22.27
C TYR A 232 22.99 16.67 -22.64
N LEU A 233 23.21 17.14 -23.87
CA LEU A 233 24.51 17.68 -24.30
C LEU A 233 24.76 19.03 -23.62
N LEU A 234 26.00 19.53 -23.71
CA LEU A 234 26.32 20.88 -23.27
C LEU A 234 25.50 21.91 -24.09
N PRO A 235 24.86 22.89 -23.45
CA PRO A 235 24.11 23.94 -24.14
C PRO A 235 24.99 24.77 -25.05
N ASP A 236 24.42 25.21 -26.18
CA ASP A 236 25.04 26.20 -27.05
C ASP A 236 25.29 27.50 -26.27
N PRO A 237 26.53 28.02 -26.21
CA PRO A 237 26.84 29.23 -25.47
C PRO A 237 26.10 30.49 -25.93
N GLN A 238 25.62 30.54 -27.18
CA GLN A 238 24.93 31.70 -27.74
C GLN A 238 23.42 31.65 -27.51
N THR A 239 22.81 30.47 -27.58
CA THR A 239 21.35 30.32 -27.51
C THR A 239 20.87 29.73 -26.19
N GLY A 240 21.76 29.03 -25.47
CA GLY A 240 21.42 28.27 -24.28
C GLY A 240 20.63 26.99 -24.55
N GLU A 241 20.50 26.57 -25.80
CA GLU A 241 19.77 25.37 -26.17
C GLU A 241 20.65 24.12 -26.12
N ALA A 242 20.10 23.00 -25.65
CA ALA A 242 20.76 21.70 -25.75
C ALA A 242 19.80 20.60 -26.21
N ALA A 243 20.32 19.68 -27.03
CA ALA A 243 19.61 18.45 -27.37
C ALA A 243 19.84 17.37 -26.30
N THR A 244 18.90 16.44 -26.19
CA THR A 244 19.12 15.22 -25.41
C THR A 244 20.07 14.28 -26.14
N VAL A 245 20.73 13.38 -25.41
CA VAL A 245 21.52 12.28 -26.01
C VAL A 245 20.65 11.15 -26.56
N TRP A 246 19.33 11.24 -26.36
CA TRP A 246 18.35 10.25 -26.77
C TRP A 246 17.68 10.65 -28.09
N PRO A 247 17.35 9.70 -28.96
CA PRO A 247 16.68 10.00 -30.23
C PRO A 247 15.28 10.56 -29.98
N VAL A 248 14.83 11.44 -30.88
CA VAL A 248 13.46 11.99 -30.88
C VAL A 248 12.50 10.96 -31.47
N GLY A 249 12.29 9.85 -30.75
CA GLY A 249 11.41 8.75 -31.17
C GLY A 249 11.99 7.88 -32.29
#